data_AF-A0A6V8E9F9-F1
#
_entry.id   AF-A0A6V8E9F9-F1
#
_cell.length_a   1.000
_cell.length_b   1.000
_cell.length_c   1.000
_cell.angle_alpha   90.00
_cell.angle_beta   90.00
_cell.angle_gamma   90.00
#
_symmetry.space_group_name_H-M   'P 1'
#
loop_
_entity.id
_entity.type
_entity.pdbx_description
1 polymer ?
#
loop_
_entity_poly.entity_id
_entity_poly.type
_entity_poly.pdbx_seq_one_letter_code
_entity_poly.pdbx_strand_id
1 'polypeptide(L)' 'MKRPRQVMRYSPSAGKHTLHTVERVKKRRASELRWGQRRFRRVMAGYRGFPRPKPDGREKP' A
#
# COMPACT_ATOMS: atom_id res chain seq x y z
N MET A 1 -2.56 19.63 10.16
CA MET A 1 -2.88 19.29 11.57
C MET A 1 -1.64 18.73 12.24
N LYS A 2 -1.33 19.16 13.48
CA LYS A 2 -0.21 18.62 14.28
C LYS A 2 -0.66 17.32 14.98
N ARG A 3 0.19 16.30 15.04
CA ARG A 3 -0.04 15.06 15.79
C ARG A 3 1.19 14.76 16.68
N PRO A 4 0.99 14.25 17.90
CA PRO A 4 2.10 13.89 18.77
C PRO A 4 2.84 12.65 18.23
N ARG A 5 4.14 12.56 18.51
CA ARG A 5 5.00 11.43 18.09
C ARG A 5 4.72 10.16 18.89
N GLN A 6 4.24 10.32 20.12
CA GLN A 6 3.96 9.23 21.05
C GLN A 6 2.57 9.42 21.66
N VAL A 7 1.80 8.34 21.80
CA VAL A 7 0.46 8.36 22.39
C VAL A 7 0.29 7.17 23.32
N MET A 8 -0.34 7.39 24.47
CA MET A 8 -0.74 6.29 25.36
C MET A 8 -2.05 5.70 24.83
N ARG A 9 -2.01 4.43 24.42
CA ARG A 9 -3.17 3.73 23.86
C ARG A 9 -3.13 2.27 24.28
N TYR A 10 -4.29 1.61 24.27
CA TYR A 10 -4.40 0.18 24.49
C TYR A 10 -3.63 -0.63 23.43
N SER A 11 -2.78 -1.55 23.88
CA SER A 11 -2.11 -2.51 23.01
C SER A 11 -2.81 -3.87 23.09
N PRO A 12 -3.34 -4.41 21.97
CA PRO A 12 -3.95 -5.74 21.94
C PRO A 12 -3.00 -6.87 22.32
N SER A 13 -1.69 -6.73 22.07
CA SER A 13 -0.71 -7.78 22.38
C SER A 13 -0.30 -7.80 23.86
N ALA A 14 -0.41 -6.68 24.56
CA ALA A 14 -0.02 -6.56 25.97
C ALA A 14 -1.20 -6.54 26.95
N GLY A 15 -2.43 -6.40 26.45
CA GLY A 15 -3.64 -6.36 27.28
C GLY A 15 -3.78 -5.10 28.14
N LYS A 16 -2.94 -4.07 27.92
CA LYS A 16 -2.90 -2.85 28.73
C LYS A 16 -2.54 -1.63 27.89
N HIS A 17 -2.69 -0.45 28.50
CA HIS A 17 -2.29 0.82 27.89
C HIS A 17 -0.77 0.98 27.92
N THR A 18 -0.17 1.21 26.76
CA THR A 18 1.27 1.38 26.58
C THR A 18 1.57 2.61 25.72
N LEU A 19 2.82 3.04 25.73
CA LEU A 19 3.30 4.15 24.90
C LEU A 19 3.54 3.66 23.47
N HIS A 20 2.81 4.22 22.50
CA HIS A 20 2.92 3.86 21.09
C HIS A 20 3.50 5.01 20.27
N THR A 21 4.47 4.69 19.42
CA THR A 21 5.01 5.62 18.43
C THR A 21 4.07 5.72 17.22
N VAL A 22 3.76 6.95 16.81
CA VAL A 22 2.90 7.21 15.65
C VAL A 22 3.77 7.39 14.40
N GLU A 23 3.64 6.46 13.44
CA GLU A 23 4.33 6.52 12.15
C GLU A 23 3.35 6.56 10.98
N ARG A 24 3.74 7.26 9.91
CA ARG A 24 2.98 7.29 8.66
C ARG A 24 3.42 6.14 7.77
N VAL A 25 2.49 5.26 7.42
CA VAL A 25 2.77 4.16 6.49
C VAL A 25 3.05 4.71 5.10
N LYS A 26 4.14 4.26 4.48
CA LYS A 26 4.48 4.54 3.08
C LYS A 26 4.13 3.33 2.22
N LYS A 27 3.50 3.56 1.08
CA LYS A 27 3.23 2.49 0.09
C LYS A 27 4.57 1.99 -0.47
N ARG A 28 4.74 0.68 -0.53
CA ARG A 28 5.90 0.03 -1.18
C ARG A 28 5.59 -0.23 -2.65
N ARG A 29 6.64 -0.35 -3.47
CA ARG A 29 6.51 -0.78 -4.87
C ARG A 29 5.86 -2.17 -4.94
N ALA A 30 5.06 -2.41 -5.98
CA ALA A 30 4.45 -3.72 -6.21
C ALA A 30 5.54 -4.78 -6.49
N SER A 31 5.32 -6.00 -5.99
CA SER A 31 6.25 -7.12 -6.21
C SER A 31 5.92 -7.87 -7.50
N GLU A 32 6.93 -8.14 -8.32
CA GLU A 32 6.82 -8.90 -9.58
C GLU A 32 6.42 -10.38 -9.35
N LEU A 33 6.72 -10.93 -8.16
CA LEU A 33 6.36 -12.30 -7.78
C LEU A 33 4.90 -12.43 -7.35
N ARG A 34 4.08 -11.36 -7.42
CA ARG A 34 2.64 -11.47 -7.17
C ARG A 34 1.95 -12.00 -8.42
N TRP A 35 0.95 -12.85 -8.21
CA TRP A 35 0.20 -13.49 -9.28
C TRP A 35 -0.39 -12.50 -10.30
N GLY A 36 -0.89 -11.35 -9.83
CA GLY A 36 -1.41 -10.29 -10.69
C GLY A 36 -0.35 -9.67 -11.61
N GLN A 37 0.86 -9.40 -11.08
CA GLN A 37 1.96 -8.87 -11.88
C GLN A 37 2.44 -9.90 -12.91
N ARG A 38 2.60 -11.17 -12.53
CA ARG A 38 2.93 -12.25 -13.48
C ARG A 38 1.94 -12.37 -14.63
N ARG A 39 0.64 -12.32 -14.33
CA ARG A 39 -0.42 -12.37 -15.36
C ARG A 39 -0.34 -11.14 -16.27
N PHE A 40 -0.15 -9.95 -15.71
CA PHE A 40 0.00 -8.72 -16.49
C PHE A 40 1.22 -8.78 -17.42
N ARG A 41 2.37 -9.25 -16.92
CA ARG A 41 3.58 -9.46 -17.73
C ARG A 41 3.36 -10.46 -18.87
N ARG A 42 2.64 -11.57 -18.62
CA ARG A 42 2.28 -12.55 -19.66
C ARG A 42 1.44 -11.94 -20.77
N VAL A 43 0.44 -11.12 -20.41
CA VAL A 43 -0.47 -10.51 -21.40
C VAL A 43 0.22 -9.39 -22.19
N MET A 44 1.16 -8.66 -21.58
CA MET A 44 1.96 -7.65 -22.29
C MET A 44 3.07 -8.24 -23.17
N ALA A 45 3.40 -9.53 -23.03
CA ALA A 45 4.44 -10.14 -23.84
C ALA A 45 3.95 -10.35 -25.29
N GLY A 46 4.76 -9.94 -26.26
CA GLY A 46 4.46 -10.02 -27.70
C GLY A 46 3.93 -8.71 -28.29
N TYR A 47 3.55 -8.75 -29.56
CA TYR A 47 3.10 -7.58 -30.32
C TYR A 47 1.59 -7.36 -30.14
N ARG A 48 1.17 -6.85 -28.97
CA ARG A 48 -0.23 -6.53 -28.65
C ARG A 48 -0.35 -5.13 -28.02
N GLY A 49 -1.53 -4.53 -28.13
CA GLY A 49 -1.86 -3.26 -27.48
C GLY A 49 -1.93 -3.36 -25.96
N PHE A 50 -2.07 -2.22 -25.28
CA PHE A 50 -2.12 -2.17 -23.81
C PHE A 50 -3.37 -2.90 -23.28
N PRO A 51 -3.23 -3.90 -22.40
CA PRO A 51 -4.30 -4.89 -22.17
C PRO A 51 -5.46 -4.40 -21.28
N ARG A 52 -5.36 -3.22 -20.68
CA ARG A 52 -6.39 -2.66 -19.78
C ARG A 52 -6.38 -1.14 -19.88
N PRO A 53 -7.51 -0.43 -19.97
CA PRO A 53 -7.50 1.04 -19.94
C PRO A 53 -6.84 1.54 -18.64
N LYS A 54 -5.92 2.53 -18.75
CA LYS A 54 -5.30 3.18 -17.58
C LYS A 54 -6.25 4.27 -17.08
N PRO A 55 -6.78 4.18 -15.85
CA PRO A 55 -7.55 5.27 -15.27
C PRO A 55 -6.57 6.34 -14.78
N ASP A 56 -6.20 7.26 -15.66
CA ASP A 56 -5.36 8.39 -15.31
C ASP A 56 -6.16 9.40 -14.46
N GLY A 57 -5.52 10.02 -13.45
CA GLY A 57 -6.12 11.11 -12.66
C GLY A 57 -7.10 10.72 -11.54
N ARG A 58 -7.20 9.44 -11.16
CA ARG A 58 -8.13 8.97 -10.08
C ARG A 58 -7.56 9.14 -8.67
N GLU A 59 -6.98 10.29 -8.35
CA GLU A 59 -6.60 10.62 -6.97
C GLU A 59 -7.76 11.34 -6.28
N LYS A 60 -8.10 10.91 -5.06
CA LYS A 60 -9.11 11.60 -4.25
C LYS A 60 -8.45 12.83 -3.62
N PRO A 61 -9.12 14.01 -3.63
CA PRO A 61 -8.66 15.18 -2.88
C PRO A 61 -8.60 14.90 -1.38
#